data_AF-A0A3A4PNE2-F1
#
_entry.id   AF-A0A3A4PNE2-F1
#
_cell.length_a   1.000
_cell.length_b   1.000
_cell.length_c   1.000
_cell.angle_alpha   90.00
_cell.angle_beta   90.00
_cell.angle_gamma   90.00
#
_symmetry.space_group_name_H-M   'P 1'
#
loop_
_entity.id
_entity.type
_entity.pdbx_description
1 polymer ?
#
loop_
_entity_poly.entity_id
_entity_poly.type
_entity_poly.pdbx_seq_one_letter_code
_entity_poly.pdbx_strand_id
1 'polypeptide(L)'
;MPTTTQQSDIVERVKSRLAEAEADGVHLKVTGYKLDDEWLYIVVEPAQAGVRASDHAELMSRIERELRKDGIDQVLLVPALRD
;
A
#
# COMPACT_ATOMS: atom_id res chain seq x y z
N MET A 1 6.71 -15.54 11.10
CA MET A 1 5.83 -16.10 10.06
C MET A 1 4.42 -15.53 10.20
N PRO A 2 4.07 -14.45 9.47
CA PRO A 2 2.69 -14.03 9.36
C PRO A 2 1.88 -15.08 8.59
N THR A 3 0.74 -15.49 9.13
CA THR A 3 -0.15 -16.46 8.47
C THR A 3 -0.78 -15.84 7.23
N THR A 4 -1.25 -16.67 6.29
CA THR A 4 -1.97 -16.18 5.08
C THR A 4 -3.14 -15.26 5.44
N THR A 5 -3.81 -15.50 6.57
CA THR A 5 -4.86 -14.62 7.13
C THR A 5 -4.32 -13.26 7.56
N GLN A 6 -3.16 -13.20 8.23
CA GLN A 6 -2.56 -11.91 8.58
C GLN A 6 -2.13 -11.11 7.35
N GLN A 7 -1.66 -11.77 6.29
CA GLN A 7 -1.30 -11.09 5.05
C GLN A 7 -2.51 -10.45 4.38
N SER A 8 -3.62 -11.18 4.26
CA SER A 8 -4.86 -10.64 3.71
C SER A 8 -5.38 -9.46 4.53
N ASP A 9 -5.32 -9.53 5.85
CA ASP A 9 -5.80 -8.46 6.72
C ASP A 9 -4.97 -7.18 6.55
N ILE A 10 -3.64 -7.31 6.40
CA ILE A 10 -2.76 -6.16 6.13
C ILE A 10 -3.07 -5.56 4.75
N VAL A 11 -3.23 -6.40 3.73
CA VAL A 11 -3.56 -5.93 2.36
C VAL A 11 -4.90 -5.21 2.34
N GLU A 12 -5.93 -5.74 3.01
CA GLU A 12 -7.24 -5.08 3.10
C GLU A 12 -7.16 -3.75 3.88
N ARG A 13 -6.35 -3.68 4.94
CA ARG A 13 -6.09 -2.44 5.65
C ARG A 13 -5.44 -1.39 4.74
N VAL A 14 -4.45 -1.78 3.94
CA VAL A 14 -3.83 -0.90 2.94
C VAL A 14 -4.86 -0.42 1.93
N LYS A 15 -5.67 -1.33 1.36
CA LYS A 15 -6.73 -0.96 0.41
C LYS A 15 -7.71 0.06 1.01
N SER A 16 -8.12 -0.13 2.26
CA SER A 16 -8.99 0.83 2.97
C SER A 16 -8.34 2.21 3.07
N ARG A 17 -7.05 2.29 3.42
CA ARG A 17 -6.33 3.57 3.49
C ARG A 17 -6.18 4.25 2.13
N LEU A 18 -5.97 3.48 1.07
CA LEU A 18 -5.93 4.03 -0.29
C LEU A 18 -7.31 4.57 -0.70
N ALA A 19 -8.39 3.85 -0.38
CA ALA A 19 -9.76 4.29 -0.65
C ALA A 19 -10.13 5.57 0.13
N GLU A 20 -9.69 5.71 1.39
CA GLU A 20 -9.86 6.94 2.17
C GLU A 20 -9.16 8.13 1.50
N ALA A 21 -7.97 7.93 0.93
CA ALA A 21 -7.20 8.98 0.27
C ALA A 21 -7.76 9.39 -1.10
N GLU A 22 -8.69 8.63 -1.69
CA GLU A 22 -9.41 9.06 -2.89
C GLU A 22 -10.23 10.32 -2.63
N ALA A 23 -10.72 10.53 -1.40
CA ALA A 23 -11.40 11.75 -1.00
C ALA A 23 -10.49 12.99 -1.05
N ASP A 24 -9.17 12.79 -0.89
CA ASP A 24 -8.13 13.82 -1.02
C ASP A 24 -7.65 13.99 -2.48
N GLY A 25 -8.22 13.24 -3.43
CA GLY A 25 -7.88 13.29 -4.86
C GLY A 25 -6.68 12.45 -5.27
N VAL A 26 -6.14 11.60 -4.37
CA VAL A 26 -5.02 10.70 -4.68
C VAL A 26 -5.55 9.29 -4.93
N HIS A 27 -5.68 8.94 -6.21
CA HIS A 27 -6.33 7.69 -6.63
C HIS A 27 -5.31 6.59 -6.92
N LEU A 28 -5.06 5.75 -5.93
CA LEU A 28 -4.15 4.61 -6.00
C LEU A 28 -4.89 3.31 -5.72
N LYS A 29 -4.37 2.19 -6.21
CA LYS A 29 -4.92 0.86 -5.98
C LYS A 29 -3.81 -0.16 -5.74
N VAL A 30 -4.11 -1.20 -4.96
CA VAL A 30 -3.26 -2.38 -4.86
C VAL A 30 -3.51 -3.28 -6.07
N THR A 31 -2.46 -3.67 -6.79
CA THR A 31 -2.54 -4.60 -7.93
C THR A 31 -1.94 -5.96 -7.66
N GLY A 32 -1.10 -6.08 -6.63
CA GLY A 32 -0.53 -7.34 -6.22
C GLY A 32 0.14 -7.26 -4.86
N TYR A 33 0.52 -8.41 -4.32
CA TYR A 33 1.37 -8.50 -3.15
C TYR A 33 2.20 -9.77 -3.19
N LYS A 34 3.34 -9.76 -2.51
CA LYS A 34 4.27 -10.89 -2.41
C LYS A 34 4.87 -10.91 -1.01
N LEU A 35 4.91 -12.08 -0.38
CA LEU A 35 5.73 -12.32 0.80
C LEU A 35 7.11 -12.83 0.37
N ASP A 36 8.18 -12.18 0.83
CA ASP A 36 9.56 -12.56 0.53
C ASP A 36 10.46 -12.20 1.72
N ASP A 37 11.28 -13.14 2.20
CA ASP A 37 12.19 -12.96 3.35
C ASP A 37 11.55 -12.25 4.57
N GLU A 38 10.35 -12.69 4.97
CA GLU A 38 9.52 -12.11 6.04
C GLU A 38 8.92 -10.72 5.77
N TRP A 39 9.21 -10.10 4.63
CA TRP A 39 8.63 -8.85 4.19
C TRP A 39 7.42 -9.06 3.30
N LEU A 40 6.33 -8.33 3.58
CA LEU A 40 5.16 -8.25 2.72
C LEU A 40 5.28 -7.04 1.80
N TYR A 41 5.58 -7.29 0.53
CA TYR A 41 5.62 -6.29 -0.53
C TYR A 41 4.21 -6.14 -1.11
N ILE A 42 3.70 -4.91 -1.14
CA ILE A 42 2.38 -4.59 -1.70
C ILE A 42 2.58 -3.64 -2.87
N VAL A 43 2.19 -4.08 -4.06
CA VAL A 43 2.33 -3.31 -5.31
C VAL A 43 1.17 -2.33 -5.43
N VAL A 44 1.50 -1.06 -5.61
CA VAL A 44 0.54 0.04 -5.72
C VAL A 44 0.72 0.78 -7.04
N GLU A 45 -0.39 0.98 -7.75
CA GLU A 45 -0.44 1.70 -9.02
C GLU A 45 -1.45 2.84 -8.98
N PRO A 46 -1.28 3.87 -9.81
CA PRO A 46 -2.34 4.84 -10.08
C PRO A 46 -3.61 4.16 -10.61
N ALA A 47 -4.74 4.39 -9.95
CA ALA A 47 -6.04 3.92 -10.44
C ALA A 47 -6.48 4.69 -11.70
N GLN A 48 -6.03 5.94 -11.83
CA GLN A 48 -6.26 6.79 -13.00
C GLN A 48 -5.02 7.61 -13.38
N ALA A 49 -5.03 8.18 -14.58
CA ALA A 49 -3.98 9.09 -15.04
C ALA A 49 -3.97 10.39 -14.22
N GLY A 50 -2.79 11.02 -14.14
CA GLY A 50 -2.64 12.33 -13.51
C GLY A 50 -2.23 12.32 -12.04
N VAL A 51 -2.09 11.14 -11.41
CA VAL A 51 -1.49 11.04 -10.07
C VAL A 51 -0.01 11.42 -10.15
N ARG A 52 0.40 12.43 -9.38
CA ARG A 52 1.80 12.87 -9.36
C ARG A 52 2.64 11.86 -8.58
N ALA A 53 3.88 11.67 -9.02
CA ALA A 53 4.83 10.81 -8.31
C ALA A 53 5.07 11.26 -6.86
N SER A 54 5.01 12.57 -6.58
CA SER A 54 5.08 13.12 -5.22
C SER A 54 3.95 12.61 -4.34
N ASP A 55 2.72 12.71 -4.83
CA ASP A 55 1.50 12.39 -4.08
C ASP A 55 1.42 10.86 -3.87
N HIS A 56 1.86 10.10 -4.87
CA HIS A 56 2.02 8.65 -4.77
C HIS A 56 2.99 8.26 -3.65
N ALA A 57 4.21 8.82 -3.67
CA ALA A 57 5.24 8.51 -2.68
C ALA A 57 4.86 8.98 -1.27
N GLU A 58 4.22 10.14 -1.15
CA GLU A 58 3.79 10.70 0.12
C GLU A 58 2.70 9.84 0.78
N LEU A 59 1.69 9.42 0.01
CA LEU A 59 0.62 8.57 0.50
C LEU A 59 1.13 7.20 0.95
N MET A 60 1.96 6.54 0.13
CA MET A 60 2.58 5.26 0.53
C MET A 60 3.39 5.43 1.82
N SER A 61 4.26 6.45 1.88
CA SER A 61 5.07 6.71 3.07
C SER A 61 4.23 6.98 4.32
N ARG A 62 3.07 7.62 4.16
CA ARG A 62 2.11 7.85 5.26
C ARG A 62 1.54 6.52 5.76
N ILE A 63 1.08 5.66 4.86
CA ILE A 63 0.50 4.36 5.19
C ILE A 63 1.54 3.46 5.86
N GLU A 64 2.78 3.39 5.36
CA GLU A 64 3.86 2.61 5.99
C GLU A 64 4.13 3.06 7.43
N ARG A 65 4.15 4.38 7.67
CA ARG A 65 4.33 4.93 9.02
C ARG A 65 3.16 4.58 9.95
N GLU A 66 1.93 4.53 9.44
CA GLU A 66 0.77 4.11 10.23
C GLU A 66 0.86 2.62 10.59
N LEU A 67 1.13 1.76 9.60
CA LEU A 67 1.32 0.33 9.83
C LEU A 67 2.41 0.06 10.87
N ARG A 68 3.54 0.78 10.80
CA ARG A 68 4.61 0.72 11.81
C ARG A 68 4.14 1.12 13.21
N LYS A 69 3.31 2.16 13.33
CA LYS A 69 2.72 2.56 14.63
C LYS A 69 1.80 1.49 15.20
N ASP A 70 1.18 0.70 14.34
CA ASP A 70 0.32 -0.42 14.71
C ASP A 70 1.09 -1.74 14.96
N GLY A 71 2.43 -1.70 14.93
CA GLY A 71 3.31 -2.86 15.15
C GLY A 71 3.50 -3.75 13.92
N ILE A 72 3.14 -3.25 12.72
CA ILE A 72 3.27 -3.96 11.45
C ILE A 72 4.49 -3.40 10.71
N ASP A 73 5.67 -3.92 11.04
CA ASP A 73 6.95 -3.34 10.60
C ASP A 73 7.49 -3.93 9.28
N GLN A 74 7.11 -5.16 8.96
CA GLN A 74 7.64 -5.92 7.82
C GLN A 74 6.76 -5.77 6.57
N VAL A 75 6.34 -4.54 6.26
CA VAL A 75 5.50 -4.23 5.10
C VAL A 75 6.15 -3.11 4.30
N LEU A 76 6.21 -3.28 2.98
CA LEU A 76 6.73 -2.28 2.05
C LEU A 76 5.72 -2.03 0.92
N LEU A 77 5.39 -0.77 0.69
CA LEU A 77 4.55 -0.35 -0.43
C LEU A 77 5.45 -0.03 -1.62
N VAL A 78 5.27 -0.77 -2.70
CA VAL A 78 6.12 -0.69 -3.90
C VAL A 78 5.34 0.04 -5.00
N PRO A 79 5.83 1.20 -5.47
CA PRO A 79 5.18 1.89 -6.56
C PRO A 79 5.41 1.14 -7.88
N ALA A 80 4.35 0.98 -8.65
CA ALA A 80 4.38 0.53 -10.03
C ALA A 80 3.66 1.54 -10.93
N LEU A 81 4.01 1.51 -12.22
CA LEU A 81 3.26 2.22 -13.25
C LEU A 81 2.18 1.28 -13.78
N ARG A 82 1.04 1.85 -14.11
CA ARG A 82 0.00 1.13 -14.83
C ARG A 82 0.53 0.79 -16.23
N ASP A 83 0.49 -0.50 -16.57
CA ASP A 83 0.76 -1.01 -17.94
C ASP A 83 -0.25 -0.46 -18.96
#